data_AF-A0A7J2V128-F1
#
_entry.id   AF-A0A7J2V128-F1
#
_cell.length_a   1.000
_cell.length_b   1.000
_cell.length_c   1.000
_cell.angle_alpha   90.00
_cell.angle_beta   90.00
_cell.angle_gamma   90.00
#
_symmetry.space_group_name_H-M   'P 1'
#
loop_
_entity.id
_entity.type
_entity.pdbx_description
1 polymer ?
#
loop_
_entity_poly.entity_id
_entity_poly.type
_entity_poly.pdbx_seq_one_letter_code
_entity_poly.pdbx_strand_id
1 'polypeptide(L)'
;MSGEPGRVLNIKEEIEKANSTAVERMMESEPHWVDMDIALKAIPGMKDKMLLHAGPPIEYERASGPLRGALIGAVIYEGWASSAEEADRLLRRGDIVIEPTHHHDSVGPMAGVISPSMPVYVLSDLRYGGKAYSNMNEGIGRVLRYGVYDPDVIERLRWMGQILYPVLRDAIRDMVREQGKGLNVKSLIAQALHM
;
A
#
# COMPACT_ATOMS: atom_id res chain seq x y z
N MET A 1 27.38 -41.05 -34.06
CA MET A 1 26.92 -39.74 -33.56
C MET A 1 25.66 -39.98 -32.73
N SER A 2 25.86 -40.21 -31.44
CA SER A 2 24.79 -40.43 -30.45
C SER A 2 24.13 -39.08 -30.14
N GLY A 3 22.91 -38.88 -30.65
CA GLY A 3 22.06 -37.80 -30.18
C GLY A 3 21.71 -38.05 -28.72
N GLU A 4 22.07 -37.12 -27.84
CA GLU A 4 21.64 -37.15 -26.45
C GLU A 4 20.11 -37.18 -26.41
N PRO A 5 19.48 -38.12 -25.68
CA PRO A 5 18.05 -38.09 -25.48
C PRO A 5 17.74 -36.83 -24.67
N GLY A 6 16.95 -35.94 -25.29
CA GLY A 6 16.51 -34.69 -24.68
C GLY A 6 16.00 -34.95 -23.26
N ARG A 7 16.67 -34.33 -22.29
CA ARG A 7 16.34 -34.41 -20.88
C ARG A 7 14.93 -33.86 -20.71
N VAL A 8 13.94 -34.76 -20.63
CA VAL A 8 12.61 -34.42 -20.12
C VAL A 8 12.82 -34.11 -18.65
N LEU A 9 13.07 -32.82 -18.34
CA LEU A 9 13.06 -32.34 -16.98
C LEU A 9 11.71 -32.72 -16.38
N ASN A 10 11.75 -33.44 -15.27
CA ASN A 10 10.56 -33.84 -14.54
C ASN A 10 9.89 -32.54 -14.05
N ILE A 11 8.74 -32.17 -14.63
CA ILE A 11 8.03 -30.93 -14.29
C ILE A 11 7.80 -30.78 -12.77
N LYS A 12 7.66 -31.90 -12.06
CA LYS A 12 7.57 -31.92 -10.60
C LYS A 12 8.83 -31.35 -9.94
N GLU A 13 10.02 -31.76 -10.38
CA GLU A 13 11.29 -31.27 -9.84
C GLU A 13 11.49 -29.78 -10.12
N GLU A 14 11.06 -29.30 -11.29
CA GLU A 14 11.12 -27.87 -11.61
C GLU A 14 10.19 -27.05 -10.70
N ILE A 15 8.96 -27.53 -10.48
CA ILE A 15 8.01 -26.92 -9.53
C ILE A 15 8.58 -26.92 -8.11
N GLU A 16 9.12 -28.03 -7.64
CA GLU A 16 9.69 -28.13 -6.29
C GLU A 16 10.89 -27.18 -6.11
N LYS A 17 11.72 -27.04 -7.14
CA LYS A 17 12.84 -26.08 -7.13
C LYS A 17 12.34 -24.63 -7.09
N ALA A 18 11.37 -24.28 -7.94
CA ALA A 18 10.80 -22.94 -7.96
C ALA A 18 10.11 -22.58 -6.63
N ASN A 19 9.36 -23.52 -6.06
CA ASN A 19 8.69 -23.36 -4.77
C ASN A 19 9.71 -23.19 -3.63
N SER A 20 10.78 -23.97 -3.63
CA SER A 20 11.86 -23.84 -2.65
C SER A 20 12.46 -22.44 -2.66
N THR A 21 12.79 -21.92 -3.86
CA THR A 21 13.31 -20.55 -3.99
C THR A 21 12.28 -19.49 -3.57
N ALA A 22 11.00 -19.67 -3.90
CA ALA A 22 9.95 -18.71 -3.53
C ALA A 22 9.76 -18.63 -2.00
N VAL A 23 9.68 -19.79 -1.34
CA VAL A 23 9.53 -19.88 0.12
C VAL A 23 10.79 -19.36 0.81
N GLU A 24 11.98 -19.74 0.36
CA GLU A 24 13.25 -19.25 0.93
C GLU A 24 13.32 -17.72 0.88
N ARG A 25 12.99 -17.11 -0.27
CA ARG A 25 12.97 -15.65 -0.39
C ARG A 25 11.96 -15.00 0.56
N MET A 26 10.72 -15.50 0.60
CA MET A 26 9.69 -15.00 1.52
C MET A 26 10.13 -15.12 2.98
N MET A 27 10.74 -16.25 3.35
CA MET A 27 11.16 -16.53 4.72
C MET A 27 12.45 -15.81 5.10
N GLU A 28 13.34 -15.47 4.17
CA GLU A 28 14.59 -14.75 4.42
C GLU A 28 14.50 -13.24 4.25
N SER A 29 13.41 -12.72 3.68
CA SER A 29 13.20 -11.28 3.56
C SER A 29 13.38 -10.56 4.90
N GLU A 30 14.00 -9.39 4.82
CA GLU A 30 14.31 -8.51 5.95
C GLU A 30 13.61 -7.15 5.76
N PRO A 31 12.27 -7.09 5.92
CA PRO A 31 11.53 -5.86 5.74
C PRO A 31 11.81 -4.88 6.87
N HIS A 32 12.40 -3.74 6.50
CA HIS A 32 12.64 -2.63 7.41
C HIS A 32 11.75 -1.45 7.04
N TRP A 33 11.11 -0.83 8.03
CA TRP A 33 10.53 0.50 7.84
C TRP A 33 11.69 1.50 7.81
N VAL A 34 11.85 2.19 6.69
CA VAL A 34 13.02 3.05 6.42
C VAL A 34 12.67 4.51 6.16
N ASP A 35 11.44 4.80 5.72
CA ASP A 35 11.01 6.17 5.50
C ASP A 35 9.48 6.29 5.57
N MET A 36 8.99 7.52 5.50
CA MET A 36 7.63 7.82 5.07
C MET A 36 7.68 8.92 4.01
N ASP A 37 6.81 8.84 3.01
CA ASP A 37 6.66 9.91 2.03
C ASP A 37 5.20 10.07 1.60
N ILE A 38 4.93 11.08 0.80
CA ILE A 38 3.65 11.29 0.13
C ILE A 38 3.52 10.25 -0.99
N ALA A 39 2.34 9.64 -1.11
CA ALA A 39 2.06 8.55 -2.05
C ALA A 39 2.50 8.87 -3.49
N LEU A 40 2.21 10.08 -3.98
CA LEU A 40 2.61 10.53 -5.32
C LEU A 40 4.12 10.49 -5.56
N LYS A 41 4.93 10.66 -4.52
CA LYS A 41 6.40 10.65 -4.59
C LYS A 41 6.99 9.25 -4.37
N ALA A 42 6.40 8.50 -3.45
CA ALA A 42 6.92 7.20 -3.03
C ALA A 42 6.48 6.05 -3.92
N ILE A 43 5.20 6.01 -4.31
CA ILE A 43 4.61 4.82 -4.93
C ILE A 43 4.92 4.77 -6.43
N PRO A 44 5.53 3.68 -6.94
CA PRO A 44 5.83 3.54 -8.36
C PRO A 44 4.58 3.65 -9.23
N GLY A 45 4.63 4.51 -10.26
CA GLY A 45 3.54 4.65 -11.22
C GLY A 45 2.30 5.40 -10.71
N MET A 46 2.30 5.89 -9.46
CA MET A 46 1.24 6.77 -8.95
C MET A 46 1.23 8.09 -9.74
N LYS A 47 0.03 8.59 -10.05
CA LYS A 47 -0.18 9.82 -10.83
C LYS A 47 -1.10 10.79 -10.09
N ASP A 48 -1.16 12.03 -10.57
CA ASP A 48 -2.28 12.90 -10.21
C ASP A 48 -3.60 12.32 -10.73
N LYS A 49 -4.72 12.63 -10.06
CA LYS A 49 -6.05 12.08 -10.36
C LYS A 49 -6.09 10.54 -10.42
N MET A 50 -5.39 9.90 -9.49
CA MET A 50 -5.34 8.45 -9.34
C MET A 50 -5.61 8.05 -7.89
N LEU A 51 -6.44 7.03 -7.68
CA LEU A 51 -6.69 6.41 -6.39
C LEU A 51 -6.32 4.94 -6.47
N LEU A 52 -5.58 4.45 -5.48
CA LEU A 52 -5.36 3.01 -5.32
C LEU A 52 -6.45 2.40 -4.44
N HIS A 53 -6.69 1.10 -4.58
CA HIS A 53 -7.61 0.36 -3.69
C HIS A 53 -7.11 -1.05 -3.35
N ALA A 54 -7.70 -1.67 -2.32
CA ALA A 54 -7.43 -3.07 -1.98
C ALA A 54 -8.09 -4.05 -2.97
N GLY A 55 -7.51 -5.24 -3.10
CA GLY A 55 -8.05 -6.33 -3.92
C GLY A 55 -7.64 -6.26 -5.41
N PRO A 56 -8.22 -7.13 -6.26
CA PRO A 56 -7.94 -7.19 -7.70
C PRO A 56 -8.63 -6.06 -8.47
N PRO A 57 -8.30 -5.84 -9.76
CA PRO A 57 -8.95 -4.80 -10.58
C PRO A 57 -10.47 -4.84 -10.51
N ILE A 58 -11.08 -3.67 -10.31
CA ILE A 58 -12.54 -3.54 -10.22
C ILE A 58 -13.01 -2.18 -10.74
N GLU A 59 -14.06 -2.20 -11.55
CA GLU A 59 -14.75 -0.97 -11.97
C GLU A 59 -15.50 -0.33 -10.79
N TYR A 60 -15.58 1.00 -10.77
CA TYR A 60 -16.27 1.75 -9.72
C TYR A 60 -17.74 1.32 -9.54
N GLU A 61 -18.43 1.01 -10.63
CA GLU A 61 -19.82 0.53 -10.66
C GLU A 61 -19.98 -0.85 -10.02
N ARG A 62 -18.89 -1.60 -9.83
CA ARG A 62 -18.89 -2.91 -9.19
C ARG A 62 -18.35 -2.87 -7.76
N ALA A 63 -17.74 -1.75 -7.35
CA ALA A 63 -17.24 -1.57 -6.00
C ALA A 63 -18.36 -1.68 -4.95
N SER A 64 -18.02 -2.27 -3.81
CA SER A 64 -18.92 -2.37 -2.65
C SER A 64 -19.20 -0.99 -2.06
N GLY A 65 -20.28 -0.86 -1.28
CA GLY A 65 -20.63 0.39 -0.61
C GLY A 65 -19.47 1.01 0.19
N PRO A 66 -18.78 0.24 1.06
CA PRO A 66 -17.61 0.73 1.79
C PRO A 66 -16.46 1.21 0.88
N LEU A 67 -16.13 0.47 -0.18
CA LEU A 67 -15.08 0.87 -1.10
C LEU A 67 -15.46 2.17 -1.85
N ARG A 68 -16.70 2.28 -2.35
CA ARG A 68 -17.18 3.51 -2.98
C ARG A 68 -17.12 4.70 -2.03
N GLY A 69 -17.55 4.52 -0.79
CA GLY A 69 -17.46 5.57 0.23
C GLY A 69 -16.02 6.01 0.47
N ALA A 70 -15.08 5.07 0.53
CA ALA A 70 -13.66 5.39 0.70
C ALA A 70 -13.07 6.15 -0.49
N LEU A 71 -13.45 5.77 -1.72
CA LEU A 71 -13.06 6.48 -2.93
C LEU A 71 -13.63 7.91 -2.94
N ILE A 72 -14.93 8.08 -2.67
CA ILE A 72 -15.57 9.40 -2.55
C ILE A 72 -14.85 10.27 -1.51
N GLY A 73 -14.58 9.71 -0.33
CA GLY A 73 -13.87 10.43 0.72
C GLY A 73 -12.46 10.84 0.32
N ALA A 74 -11.74 10.00 -0.43
CA ALA A 74 -10.43 10.34 -0.98
C ALA A 74 -10.51 11.47 -2.02
N VAL A 75 -11.53 11.48 -2.89
CA VAL A 75 -11.76 12.59 -3.84
C VAL A 75 -12.00 13.92 -3.12
N ILE A 76 -12.78 13.89 -2.03
CA ILE A 76 -13.04 15.07 -1.19
C ILE A 76 -11.77 15.50 -0.43
N TYR A 77 -11.01 14.53 0.09
CA TYR A 77 -9.75 14.77 0.79
C TYR A 77 -8.74 15.51 -0.10
N GLU A 78 -8.60 15.05 -1.35
CA GLU A 78 -7.74 15.66 -2.38
C GLU A 78 -8.27 17.01 -2.90
N GLY A 79 -9.47 17.43 -2.48
CA GLY A 79 -10.09 18.68 -2.93
C GLY A 79 -10.52 18.66 -4.38
N TRP A 80 -10.70 17.47 -4.97
CA TRP A 80 -11.14 17.31 -6.36
C TRP A 80 -12.65 17.51 -6.53
N ALA A 81 -13.40 17.40 -5.45
CA ALA A 81 -14.83 17.63 -5.37
C ALA A 81 -15.17 18.31 -4.04
N SER A 82 -16.23 19.12 -4.04
CA SER A 82 -16.74 19.82 -2.85
C SER A 82 -17.91 19.07 -2.19
N SER A 83 -18.43 18.02 -2.83
CA SER A 83 -19.52 17.18 -2.28
C SER A 83 -19.38 15.72 -2.68
N ALA A 84 -20.08 14.84 -1.97
CA ALA A 84 -20.12 13.41 -2.26
C ALA A 84 -20.75 13.12 -3.63
N GLU A 85 -21.77 13.88 -4.02
CA GLU A 85 -22.44 13.75 -5.32
C GLU A 85 -21.52 14.17 -6.47
N GLU A 86 -20.70 15.20 -6.27
CA GLU A 86 -19.69 15.60 -7.26
C GLU A 86 -18.59 14.55 -7.37
N ALA A 87 -18.09 14.04 -6.24
CA ALA A 87 -17.09 12.98 -6.21
C ALA A 87 -17.58 11.70 -6.92
N ASP A 88 -18.81 11.26 -6.63
CA ASP A 88 -19.43 10.09 -7.29
C ASP A 88 -19.54 10.30 -8.81
N ARG A 89 -19.91 11.51 -9.26
CA ARG A 89 -19.94 11.82 -10.69
C ARG A 89 -18.57 11.74 -11.36
N LEU A 90 -17.51 12.26 -10.73
CA LEU A 90 -16.15 12.19 -11.27
C LEU A 90 -15.66 10.74 -11.39
N LEU A 91 -15.94 9.92 -10.37
CA LEU A 91 -15.56 8.51 -10.34
C LEU A 91 -16.30 7.70 -11.43
N ARG A 92 -17.62 7.89 -11.58
CA ARG A 92 -18.42 7.22 -12.63
C ARG A 92 -18.03 7.60 -14.06
N ARG A 93 -17.56 8.83 -14.25
CA ARG A 93 -17.10 9.30 -15.56
C ARG A 93 -15.72 8.75 -15.94
N GLY A 94 -14.98 8.19 -14.98
CA GLY A 94 -13.61 7.77 -15.19
C GLY A 94 -12.63 8.94 -15.25
N ASP A 95 -12.98 10.11 -14.69
CA ASP A 95 -12.05 11.25 -14.63
C ASP A 95 -10.90 11.00 -13.63
N ILE A 96 -11.06 10.00 -12.77
CA ILE A 96 -10.11 9.58 -11.74
C ILE A 96 -9.80 8.11 -11.98
N VAL A 97 -8.52 7.82 -12.16
CA VAL A 97 -8.03 6.45 -12.36
C VAL A 97 -8.13 5.68 -11.05
N ILE A 98 -8.63 4.45 -11.09
CA ILE A 98 -8.73 3.57 -9.92
C ILE A 98 -7.94 2.29 -10.24
N GLU A 99 -6.91 1.99 -9.46
CA GLU A 99 -6.04 0.82 -9.69
C GLU A 99 -5.80 0.02 -8.39
N PRO A 100 -5.57 -1.30 -8.48
CA PRO A 100 -5.14 -2.10 -7.34
C PRO A 100 -3.82 -1.63 -6.74
N THR A 101 -3.78 -1.54 -5.43
CA THR A 101 -2.54 -1.34 -4.65
C THR A 101 -1.42 -2.33 -5.05
N HIS A 102 -1.77 -3.59 -5.33
CA HIS A 102 -0.79 -4.64 -5.69
C HIS A 102 -0.10 -4.42 -7.05
N HIS A 103 -0.65 -3.59 -7.94
CA HIS A 103 0.03 -3.19 -9.19
C HIS A 103 1.13 -2.15 -8.96
N HIS A 104 1.18 -1.57 -7.76
CA HIS A 104 2.02 -0.44 -7.40
C HIS A 104 2.88 -0.72 -6.16
N ASP A 105 3.28 -1.98 -5.95
CA ASP A 105 4.07 -2.44 -4.80
C ASP A 105 3.48 -2.01 -3.44
N SER A 106 2.17 -1.85 -3.38
CA SER A 106 1.47 -1.29 -2.23
C SER A 106 0.43 -2.26 -1.69
N VAL A 107 0.07 -2.07 -0.44
CA VAL A 107 -1.07 -2.75 0.20
C VAL A 107 -1.89 -1.74 1.00
N GLY A 108 -3.20 -1.93 1.04
CA GLY A 108 -4.12 -1.10 1.81
C GLY A 108 -5.08 -1.98 2.62
N PRO A 109 -5.27 -1.73 3.93
CA PRO A 109 -6.21 -2.49 4.74
C PRO A 109 -7.66 -2.12 4.41
N MET A 110 -8.55 -3.12 4.38
CA MET A 110 -10.00 -2.94 4.19
C MET A 110 -10.34 -2.35 2.81
N ALA A 111 -10.97 -1.17 2.71
CA ALA A 111 -11.12 -0.49 1.42
C ALA A 111 -9.75 -0.17 0.78
N GLY A 112 -8.74 0.04 1.62
CA GLY A 112 -7.34 0.20 1.21
C GLY A 112 -7.10 1.35 0.26
N VAL A 113 -7.92 2.40 0.36
CA VAL A 113 -7.80 3.56 -0.54
C VAL A 113 -6.56 4.38 -0.19
N ILE A 114 -5.76 4.67 -1.21
CA ILE A 114 -4.59 5.55 -1.13
C ILE A 114 -4.74 6.62 -2.21
N SER A 115 -4.63 7.88 -1.81
CA SER A 115 -4.69 9.04 -2.72
C SER A 115 -3.33 9.74 -2.81
N PRO A 116 -3.07 10.55 -3.86
CA PRO A 116 -1.73 11.07 -4.14
C PRO A 116 -1.10 11.88 -3.00
N SER A 117 -1.90 12.63 -2.23
CA SER A 117 -1.43 13.46 -1.11
C SER A 117 -1.37 12.72 0.22
N MET A 118 -1.87 11.49 0.30
CA MET A 118 -1.79 10.70 1.53
C MET A 118 -0.35 10.28 1.84
N PRO A 119 0.07 10.36 3.12
CA PRO A 119 1.33 9.80 3.56
C PRO A 119 1.29 8.26 3.56
N VAL A 120 2.42 7.65 3.21
CA VAL A 120 2.61 6.20 3.23
C VAL A 120 3.89 5.81 3.94
N TYR A 121 3.85 4.64 4.57
CA TYR A 121 5.06 3.96 5.03
C TYR A 121 5.87 3.48 3.83
N VAL A 122 7.19 3.61 3.91
CA VAL A 122 8.14 3.05 2.93
C VAL A 122 8.94 1.96 3.63
N LEU A 123 8.70 0.72 3.20
CA LEU A 123 9.47 -0.43 3.65
C LEU A 123 10.48 -0.81 2.57
N SER A 124 11.65 -1.30 2.99
CA SER A 124 12.67 -1.86 2.12
C SER A 124 13.06 -3.24 2.62
N ASP A 125 13.15 -4.22 1.72
CA ASP A 125 13.80 -5.50 2.04
C ASP A 125 15.31 -5.32 1.90
N LEU A 126 16.05 -5.43 3.01
CA LEU A 126 17.51 -5.26 3.02
C LEU A 126 18.25 -6.51 2.53
N ARG A 127 17.58 -7.66 2.43
CA ARG A 127 18.16 -8.92 1.98
C ARG A 127 18.13 -9.06 0.46
N TYR A 128 16.94 -8.90 -0.13
CA TYR A 128 16.73 -9.11 -1.57
C TYR A 128 16.47 -7.82 -2.35
N GLY A 129 16.37 -6.67 -1.66
CA GLY A 129 15.98 -5.41 -2.28
C GLY A 129 14.48 -5.35 -2.59
N GLY A 130 14.05 -4.21 -3.13
CA GLY A 130 12.63 -3.93 -3.35
C GLY A 130 12.03 -3.11 -2.21
N LYS A 131 10.94 -2.42 -2.54
CA LYS A 131 10.20 -1.57 -1.61
C LYS A 131 8.73 -1.97 -1.60
N ALA A 132 8.08 -1.74 -0.48
CA ALA A 132 6.64 -1.89 -0.34
C ALA A 132 6.05 -0.72 0.42
N TYR A 133 4.79 -0.39 0.13
CA TYR A 133 4.12 0.78 0.70
C TYR A 133 2.77 0.42 1.33
N SER A 134 2.39 1.17 2.36
CA SER A 134 1.05 1.09 2.95
C SER A 134 0.64 2.44 3.48
N ASN A 135 -0.66 2.74 3.43
CA ASN A 135 -1.21 3.91 4.10
C ASN A 135 -1.19 3.76 5.63
N MET A 136 -1.45 4.87 6.31
CA MET A 136 -1.46 4.95 7.77
C MET A 136 -2.78 4.42 8.35
N ASN A 137 -2.71 3.87 9.56
CA ASN A 137 -3.91 3.52 10.33
C ASN A 137 -4.56 4.79 10.90
N GLU A 138 -5.80 5.05 10.51
CA GLU A 138 -6.57 6.24 10.90
C GLU A 138 -7.09 6.21 12.35
N GLY A 139 -6.95 5.07 13.05
CA GLY A 139 -7.49 4.83 14.38
C GLY A 139 -8.72 3.90 14.38
N ILE A 140 -9.44 3.93 15.50
CA ILE A 140 -10.63 3.08 15.76
C ILE A 140 -11.90 3.89 15.50
N GLY A 141 -12.96 3.23 15.04
CA GLY A 141 -14.28 3.84 14.88
C GLY A 141 -14.56 4.28 13.45
N ARG A 142 -15.02 5.53 13.28
CA ARG A 142 -15.43 6.08 11.99
C ARG A 142 -14.20 6.48 11.17
N VAL A 143 -13.86 5.68 10.17
CA VAL A 143 -12.61 5.84 9.38
C VAL A 143 -12.85 5.61 7.89
N LEU A 144 -12.01 6.21 7.06
CA LEU A 144 -12.10 6.14 5.60
C LEU A 144 -11.95 4.72 5.08
N ARG A 145 -11.08 3.89 5.69
CA ARG A 145 -10.91 2.48 5.29
C ARG A 145 -12.18 1.63 5.43
N TYR A 146 -13.21 2.12 6.15
CA TYR A 146 -14.55 1.52 6.22
C TYR A 146 -15.62 2.27 5.40
N GLY A 147 -15.21 3.24 4.60
CA GLY A 147 -16.06 4.00 3.69
C GLY A 147 -16.72 5.23 4.30
N VAL A 148 -16.28 5.68 5.48
CA VAL A 148 -16.82 6.89 6.12
C VAL A 148 -16.04 8.12 5.66
N TYR A 149 -16.73 9.19 5.28
CA TYR A 149 -16.13 10.41 4.73
C TYR A 149 -16.75 11.70 5.28
N ASP A 150 -17.28 11.63 6.50
CA ASP A 150 -17.75 12.80 7.23
C ASP A 150 -16.63 13.83 7.45
N PRO A 151 -16.98 15.11 7.68
CA PRO A 151 -16.00 16.19 7.86
C PRO A 151 -14.91 15.88 8.91
N ASP A 152 -15.25 15.21 10.02
CA ASP A 152 -14.29 14.85 11.07
C ASP A 152 -13.29 13.78 10.62
N VAL A 153 -13.69 12.87 9.72
CA VAL A 153 -12.79 11.88 9.11
C VAL A 153 -11.81 12.58 8.18
N ILE A 154 -12.28 13.49 7.33
CA ILE A 154 -11.43 14.25 6.41
C ILE A 154 -10.48 15.17 7.17
N GLU A 155 -10.95 15.84 8.22
CA GLU A 155 -10.12 16.67 9.10
C GLU A 155 -9.02 15.83 9.79
N ARG A 156 -9.35 14.65 10.29
CA ARG A 156 -8.36 13.73 10.87
C ARG A 156 -7.32 13.29 9.84
N LEU A 157 -7.72 12.95 8.61
CA LEU A 157 -6.77 12.61 7.54
C LEU A 157 -5.83 13.79 7.22
N ARG A 158 -6.35 15.03 7.25
CA ARG A 158 -5.52 16.23 7.05
C ARG A 158 -4.54 16.42 8.21
N TRP A 159 -5.00 16.26 9.45
CA TRP A 159 -4.13 16.26 10.63
C TRP A 159 -3.05 15.17 10.54
N MET A 160 -3.40 13.96 10.11
CA MET A 160 -2.43 12.88 9.93
C MET A 160 -1.36 13.26 8.90
N GLY A 161 -1.76 13.84 7.76
CA GLY A 161 -0.82 14.29 6.72
C GLY A 161 0.03 15.50 7.13
N GLN A 162 -0.52 16.43 7.91
CA GLN A 162 0.15 17.70 8.24
C GLN A 162 0.96 17.65 9.53
N ILE A 163 0.59 16.80 10.49
CA ILE A 163 1.18 16.78 11.84
C ILE A 163 1.79 15.41 12.15
N LEU A 164 1.02 14.33 12.02
CA LEU A 164 1.50 12.99 12.42
C LEU A 164 2.60 12.48 11.49
N TYR A 165 2.38 12.58 10.17
CA TYR A 165 3.31 12.10 9.16
C TYR A 165 4.70 12.75 9.27
N PRO A 166 4.85 14.09 9.35
CA PRO A 166 6.17 14.70 9.44
C PRO A 166 6.95 14.24 10.68
N VAL A 167 6.27 14.10 11.83
CA VAL A 167 6.91 13.62 13.07
C VAL A 167 7.40 12.18 12.91
N LEU A 168 6.57 11.28 12.38
CA LEU A 168 6.95 9.88 12.18
C LEU A 168 8.05 9.72 11.13
N ARG A 169 7.99 10.50 10.04
CA ARG A 169 9.02 10.53 9.00
C ARG A 169 10.37 10.94 9.58
N ASP A 170 10.38 12.03 10.34
CA ASP A 170 11.64 12.55 10.90
C ASP A 170 12.18 11.54 11.93
N ALA A 171 11.34 10.96 12.78
CA ALA A 171 11.75 9.91 13.72
C ALA A 171 12.37 8.68 13.03
N ILE A 172 11.77 8.16 11.95
CA ILE A 172 12.33 7.01 11.25
C ILE A 172 13.62 7.36 10.50
N ARG A 173 13.70 8.55 9.91
CA ARG A 173 14.92 9.02 9.24
C ARG A 173 16.06 9.21 10.23
N ASP A 174 15.78 9.68 11.44
CA ASP A 174 16.78 9.82 12.50
C ASP A 174 17.32 8.44 12.90
N MET A 175 16.43 7.47 13.11
CA MET A 175 16.82 6.08 13.37
C MET A 175 17.68 5.48 12.25
N VAL A 176 17.33 5.73 10.98
CA VAL A 176 18.13 5.28 9.84
C VAL A 176 19.50 5.96 9.83
N ARG A 177 19.61 7.25 10.14
CA ARG A 177 20.90 7.95 10.21
C ARG A 177 21.79 7.40 11.33
N GLU A 178 21.21 7.04 12.47
CA GLU A 178 21.95 6.52 13.62
C GLU A 178 22.37 5.05 13.47
N GLN A 179 21.48 4.21 12.91
CA GLN A 179 21.64 2.75 12.90
C GLN A 179 21.92 2.15 11.52
N GLY A 180 21.75 2.93 10.45
CA GLY A 180 21.99 2.52 9.06
C GLY A 180 20.91 1.66 8.40
N LYS A 181 19.88 1.19 9.12
CA LYS A 181 18.94 0.18 8.59
C LYS A 181 17.44 0.33 8.96
N GLY A 182 17.04 1.33 9.73
CA GLY A 182 15.63 1.53 10.10
C GLY A 182 15.07 0.43 11.02
N LEU A 183 13.74 0.34 11.15
CA LEU A 183 13.09 -0.58 12.09
C LEU A 183 12.78 -1.94 11.43
N ASN A 184 13.32 -3.03 11.96
CA ASN A 184 13.03 -4.38 11.49
C ASN A 184 11.59 -4.80 11.86
N VAL A 185 10.71 -4.82 10.87
CA VAL A 185 9.28 -5.10 11.04
C VAL A 185 9.04 -6.58 11.35
N LYS A 186 9.83 -7.48 10.78
CA LYS A 186 9.72 -8.92 11.02
C LYS A 186 10.05 -9.28 12.47
N SER A 187 11.09 -8.67 13.04
CA SER A 187 11.42 -8.82 14.46
C SER A 187 10.31 -8.30 15.37
N LEU A 188 9.69 -7.16 15.01
CA LEU A 188 8.55 -6.62 15.76
C LEU A 188 7.34 -7.57 15.73
N ILE A 189 7.01 -8.13 14.56
CA ILE A 189 5.94 -9.13 14.41
C ILE A 189 6.23 -10.39 15.24
N ALA A 190 7.48 -10.89 15.20
CA ALA A 190 7.88 -12.07 15.96
C ALA A 190 7.71 -11.85 17.48
N GLN A 191 8.06 -10.68 17.99
CA GLN A 191 7.83 -10.32 19.39
C GLN A 191 6.32 -10.26 19.70
N ALA A 192 5.53 -9.63 18.83
CA ALA A 192 4.09 -9.52 19.01
C ALA A 192 3.36 -10.88 19.04
N LEU A 193 3.89 -11.90 18.37
CA LEU A 193 3.34 -13.27 18.41
C LEU A 193 3.68 -14.04 19.69
N HIS A 194 4.66 -13.58 20.47
CA HIS A 194 5.07 -14.19 21.75
C HIS A 194 4.48 -13.49 22.98
N MET A 195 3.75 -12.40 22.79
CA MET A 195 3.09 -11.60 23.84
C MET A 195 1.60 -11.90 23.88
#